data_AF-A0A352VLI1-F1
#
_entry.id   AF-A0A352VLI1-F1
#
_cell.length_a   1.000
_cell.length_b   1.000
_cell.length_c   1.000
_cell.angle_alpha   90.00
_cell.angle_beta   90.00
_cell.angle_gamma   90.00
#
_symmetry.space_group_name_H-M   'P 1'
#
loop_
_entity.id
_entity.type
_entity.pdbx_description
1 polymer ?
#
loop_
_entity_poly.entity_id
_entity_poly.type
_entity_poly.pdbx_seq_one_letter_code
_entity_poly.pdbx_strand_id
1 'polypeptide(L)'
;MAGYKRFFWLGIGRAQDLRRGLEQEIETHVALRTDDLVAQGMSPDAACEEALRRFGDLKAARRELYASTRRREDRLKLRVLADDLARDLRLALRQVGRAPGFSAVAIAIYAVAIGLTTSMFTVVDHVLLRPLPFPEPEQLVALESVTESGDAFYLVSMANWVDWHTRNTTLATSAVYRSDRMTVGIGDEVLRAEVATVVGGFFETIRPQMDTGRPFSEQESEQEARVVVLSHAFAQSLFPGEPPLGTRLSVDGEERTVIGVAARGAPRSHECPTFELTPAALAGC
;
A
#
# COMPACT_ATOMS: atom_id res chain seq x y z
N MET A 1 41.01 -2.41 -38.03
CA MET A 1 40.37 -2.78 -36.75
C MET A 1 38.88 -2.89 -36.99
N ALA A 2 38.39 -4.10 -37.29
CA ALA A 2 36.99 -4.35 -37.67
C ALA A 2 36.20 -4.85 -36.45
N GLY A 3 35.19 -4.09 -36.05
CA GLY A 3 34.31 -4.39 -34.91
C GLY A 3 33.25 -5.41 -35.30
N TYR A 4 33.24 -6.55 -34.61
CA TYR A 4 32.25 -7.61 -34.78
C TYR A 4 30.97 -7.24 -34.02
N LYS A 5 29.97 -6.67 -34.72
CA LYS A 5 28.60 -6.56 -34.21
C LYS A 5 27.86 -7.87 -34.45
N ARG A 6 27.84 -8.78 -33.47
CA ARG A 6 26.94 -9.94 -33.48
C ARG A 6 25.54 -9.48 -33.07
N PHE A 7 24.66 -9.31 -34.05
CA PHE A 7 23.23 -9.21 -33.81
C PHE A 7 22.69 -10.60 -33.43
N PHE A 8 22.13 -10.69 -32.23
CA PHE A 8 21.35 -11.83 -31.76
C PHE A 8 20.08 -11.94 -32.61
N TRP A 9 19.97 -12.99 -33.42
CA TRP A 9 18.71 -13.42 -34.02
C TRP A 9 18.34 -14.76 -33.40
N LEU A 10 17.50 -14.73 -32.37
CA LEU A 10 17.04 -15.92 -31.66
C LEU A 10 15.54 -16.07 -31.89
N GLY A 11 15.17 -17.17 -32.56
CA GLY A 11 13.92 -17.86 -32.23
C GLY A 11 12.72 -17.69 -33.16
N ILE A 12 12.84 -17.92 -34.48
CA ILE A 12 11.67 -18.24 -35.34
C ILE A 12 11.94 -19.40 -36.34
N GLY A 13 13.19 -19.69 -36.73
CA GLY A 13 13.49 -20.65 -37.81
C GLY A 13 13.35 -22.15 -37.49
N ARG A 14 13.54 -22.58 -36.23
CA ARG A 14 13.69 -24.01 -35.91
C ARG A 14 12.40 -24.83 -36.06
N ALA A 15 11.23 -24.20 -35.89
CA ALA A 15 9.94 -24.87 -36.05
C ALA A 15 9.56 -25.11 -37.52
N GLN A 16 10.04 -24.26 -38.44
CA GLN A 16 9.86 -24.46 -39.88
C GLN A 16 10.82 -25.52 -40.43
N ASP A 17 12.06 -25.56 -39.93
CA ASP A 17 13.03 -26.59 -40.32
C ASP A 17 12.61 -27.99 -39.86
N LEU A 18 12.07 -28.11 -38.63
CA LEU A 18 11.55 -29.39 -38.13
C LEU A 18 10.31 -29.86 -38.91
N ARG A 19 9.46 -28.91 -39.35
CA ARG A 19 8.28 -29.18 -40.19
C ARG A 19 8.65 -29.78 -41.53
N ARG A 20 9.64 -29.19 -42.20
CA ARG A 20 10.14 -29.65 -43.50
C ARG A 20 10.80 -31.02 -43.39
N GLY A 21 11.59 -31.26 -42.34
CA GLY A 21 12.20 -32.57 -42.09
C GLY A 21 11.17 -33.68 -41.90
N LEU A 22 10.12 -33.42 -41.12
CA LEU A 22 9.06 -34.41 -40.87
C LEU A 22 8.23 -34.73 -42.13
N GLU A 23 7.95 -33.72 -42.98
CA GLU A 23 7.25 -33.94 -44.25
C GLU A 23 8.07 -34.80 -45.22
N GLN A 24 9.38 -34.53 -45.34
CA GLN A 24 10.28 -35.36 -46.14
C GLN A 24 10.38 -36.80 -45.63
N GLU A 25 10.42 -37.00 -44.32
CA GLU A 25 10.50 -38.35 -43.74
C GLU A 25 9.21 -39.16 -43.98
N ILE A 26 8.05 -38.50 -43.89
CA ILE A 26 6.75 -39.11 -44.18
C ILE A 26 6.65 -39.48 -45.67
N GLU A 27 7.01 -38.56 -46.58
CA GLU A 27 7.00 -38.82 -48.02
C GLU A 27 7.90 -40.00 -48.38
N THR A 28 9.10 -40.07 -47.79
CA THR A 28 10.04 -41.18 -48.01
C THR A 28 9.45 -42.51 -47.52
N HIS A 29 8.82 -42.52 -46.36
CA HIS A 29 8.25 -43.75 -45.79
C HIS A 29 7.01 -44.24 -46.56
N VAL A 30 6.20 -43.32 -47.11
CA VAL A 30 5.08 -43.68 -47.98
C VAL A 30 5.60 -44.22 -49.31
N ALA A 31 6.59 -43.56 -49.93
CA ALA A 31 7.17 -44.01 -51.19
C ALA A 31 7.76 -45.42 -51.10
N LEU A 32 8.55 -45.71 -50.06
CA LEU A 32 9.12 -47.05 -49.84
C LEU A 32 8.06 -48.14 -49.70
N ARG A 33 6.94 -47.85 -49.02
CA ARG A 33 5.83 -48.81 -48.87
C ARG A 33 5.03 -49.00 -50.15
N THR A 34 4.86 -47.94 -50.94
CA THR A 34 4.25 -48.03 -52.26
C THR A 34 5.08 -48.96 -53.14
N ASP A 35 6.40 -48.79 -53.16
CA ASP A 35 7.31 -49.64 -53.94
C ASP A 35 7.25 -51.12 -53.52
N ASP A 36 7.21 -51.40 -52.21
CA ASP A 36 7.06 -52.77 -51.69
C ASP A 36 5.73 -53.42 -52.11
N LEU A 37 4.63 -52.65 -52.18
CA LEU A 37 3.31 -53.13 -52.58
C LEU A 37 3.21 -53.33 -54.10
N VAL A 38 3.88 -52.49 -54.88
CA VAL A 38 4.02 -52.70 -56.33
C VAL A 38 4.84 -53.96 -56.62
N ALA A 39 5.92 -54.19 -55.87
CA ALA A 39 6.72 -55.42 -55.98
C ALA A 39 5.91 -56.69 -55.63
N GLN A 40 4.87 -56.56 -54.81
CA GLN A 40 3.92 -57.64 -54.48
C GLN A 40 2.79 -57.80 -55.51
N GLY A 41 2.83 -57.05 -56.62
CA GLY A 41 1.95 -57.23 -57.77
C GLY A 41 0.74 -56.29 -57.81
N MET A 42 0.67 -55.26 -56.97
CA MET A 42 -0.38 -54.23 -57.06
C MET A 42 -0.05 -53.19 -58.14
N SER A 43 -1.09 -52.59 -58.74
CA SER A 43 -0.88 -51.46 -59.65
C SER A 43 -0.36 -50.24 -58.88
N PRO A 44 0.48 -49.38 -59.49
CA PRO A 44 1.10 -48.24 -58.83
C PRO A 44 0.10 -47.31 -58.11
N ASP A 45 -1.04 -47.04 -58.75
CA ASP A 45 -2.06 -46.15 -58.19
C ASP A 45 -2.76 -46.79 -56.98
N ALA A 46 -3.07 -48.09 -57.05
CA ALA A 46 -3.71 -48.81 -55.94
C ALA A 46 -2.74 -49.08 -54.77
N ALA A 47 -1.45 -49.28 -55.07
CA ALA A 47 -0.40 -49.44 -54.07
C ALA A 47 -0.18 -48.15 -53.27
N CYS A 48 -0.20 -47.00 -53.94
CA CYS A 48 -0.09 -45.69 -53.30
C CYS A 48 -1.28 -45.41 -52.36
N GLU A 49 -2.50 -45.71 -52.84
CA GLU A 49 -3.72 -45.50 -52.06
C GLU A 49 -3.76 -46.42 -50.81
N GLU A 50 -3.38 -47.68 -50.93
CA GLU A 50 -3.31 -48.61 -49.79
C GLU A 50 -2.14 -48.28 -48.84
N ALA A 51 -1.01 -47.80 -49.35
CA ALA A 51 0.12 -47.33 -48.52
C ALA A 51 -0.31 -46.16 -47.64
N LEU A 52 -1.04 -45.18 -48.20
CA LEU A 52 -1.61 -44.06 -47.47
C LEU A 52 -2.67 -44.52 -46.46
N ARG A 53 -3.54 -45.46 -46.83
CA ARG A 53 -4.58 -45.99 -45.95
C ARG A 53 -4.02 -46.74 -44.73
N ARG A 54 -2.96 -47.54 -44.93
CA ARG A 54 -2.26 -48.28 -43.86
C ARG A 54 -1.36 -47.40 -43.00
N PHE A 55 -0.85 -46.28 -43.53
CA PHE A 55 -0.07 -45.33 -42.73
C PHE A 55 -0.91 -44.67 -41.62
N GLY A 56 -2.23 -44.66 -41.75
CA GLY A 56 -3.17 -44.19 -40.72
C GLY A 56 -3.33 -42.67 -40.67
N ASP A 57 -3.92 -42.16 -39.59
CA ASP A 57 -4.23 -40.73 -39.45
C ASP A 57 -2.96 -39.87 -39.23
N LEU A 58 -2.33 -39.47 -40.33
CA LEU A 58 -1.23 -38.51 -40.38
C LEU A 58 -1.52 -37.21 -39.60
N LYS A 59 -2.80 -36.79 -39.53
CA LYS A 59 -3.18 -35.60 -38.75
C LYS A 59 -3.18 -35.88 -37.25
N ALA A 60 -3.44 -37.11 -36.80
CA ALA A 60 -3.34 -37.49 -35.39
C ALA A 60 -1.89 -37.54 -34.92
N ALA A 61 -1.00 -38.22 -35.65
CA ALA A 61 0.43 -38.28 -35.33
C ALA A 61 1.08 -36.89 -35.30
N ARG A 62 0.71 -36.03 -36.26
CA ARG A 62 1.14 -34.63 -36.32
C ARG A 62 0.62 -33.81 -35.14
N ARG A 63 -0.65 -33.98 -34.74
CA ARG A 63 -1.23 -33.31 -33.57
C ARG A 63 -0.56 -33.71 -32.27
N GLU A 64 -0.22 -34.99 -32.10
CA GLU A 64 0.40 -35.53 -30.89
C GLU A 64 1.87 -35.09 -30.74
N LEU A 65 2.64 -35.06 -31.84
CA LEU A 65 4.00 -34.50 -31.83
C LEU A 65 4.00 -32.99 -31.56
N TYR A 66 3.10 -32.22 -32.17
CA TYR A 66 3.02 -30.78 -31.89
C TYR A 66 2.57 -30.48 -30.46
N ALA A 67 1.66 -31.29 -29.89
CA ALA A 67 1.18 -31.12 -28.52
C ALA A 67 2.25 -31.49 -27.47
N SER A 68 3.05 -32.53 -27.72
CA SER A 68 4.13 -32.97 -26.82
C SER A 68 5.39 -32.10 -26.91
N THR A 69 5.70 -31.56 -28.08
CA THR A 69 6.90 -30.73 -28.31
C THR A 69 6.78 -29.36 -27.63
N ARG A 70 5.59 -28.74 -27.62
CA ARG A 70 5.38 -27.39 -27.08
C ARG A 70 5.72 -27.28 -25.57
N ARG A 71 5.29 -28.25 -24.76
CA ARG A 71 5.58 -28.27 -23.30
C ARG A 71 7.05 -28.53 -22.97
N ARG A 72 7.75 -29.30 -23.81
CA ARG A 72 9.17 -29.62 -23.63
C ARG A 72 10.06 -28.46 -24.10
N GLU A 73 9.69 -27.81 -25.19
CA GLU A 73 10.36 -26.60 -25.68
C GLU A 73 10.30 -25.45 -24.68
N ASP A 74 9.15 -25.18 -24.06
CA ASP A 74 9.03 -24.05 -23.14
C ASP A 74 9.91 -24.23 -21.89
N ARG A 75 9.99 -25.47 -21.35
CA ARG A 75 10.90 -25.80 -20.25
C ARG A 75 12.36 -25.72 -20.64
N LEU A 76 12.71 -26.14 -21.87
CA LEU A 76 14.08 -26.03 -22.38
C LEU A 76 14.48 -24.57 -22.62
N LYS A 77 13.57 -23.74 -23.15
CA LYS A 77 13.78 -22.29 -23.32
C LYS A 77 14.02 -21.60 -21.99
N LEU A 78 13.19 -21.87 -20.98
CA LEU A 78 13.35 -21.32 -19.63
C LEU A 78 14.69 -21.72 -19.00
N ARG A 79 15.12 -22.98 -19.16
CA ARG A 79 16.42 -23.45 -18.66
C ARG A 79 17.59 -22.77 -19.37
N VAL A 80 17.55 -22.68 -20.70
CA VAL A 80 18.59 -21.99 -21.48
C VAL A 80 18.66 -20.51 -21.09
N LEU A 81 17.52 -19.83 -20.98
CA LEU A 81 17.47 -18.44 -20.52
C LEU A 81 18.00 -18.28 -19.10
N ALA A 82 17.66 -19.20 -18.19
CA ALA A 82 18.16 -19.17 -16.83
C ALA A 82 19.68 -19.41 -16.76
N ASP A 83 20.20 -20.35 -17.55
CA ASP A 83 21.63 -20.66 -17.63
C ASP A 83 22.44 -19.49 -18.21
N ASP A 84 21.91 -18.85 -19.25
CA ASP A 84 22.52 -17.67 -19.87
C ASP A 84 22.48 -16.47 -18.89
N LEU A 85 21.34 -16.22 -18.24
CA LEU A 85 21.20 -15.16 -17.25
C LEU A 85 22.10 -15.39 -16.02
N ALA A 86 22.24 -16.63 -15.55
CA ALA A 86 23.15 -16.97 -14.45
C ALA A 86 24.62 -16.76 -14.83
N ARG A 87 24.98 -17.08 -16.08
CA ARG A 87 26.34 -16.84 -16.60
C ARG A 87 26.61 -15.35 -16.69
N ASP A 88 25.68 -14.57 -17.24
CA ASP A 88 25.80 -13.12 -17.38
C ASP A 88 25.85 -12.44 -16.02
N LEU A 89 25.01 -12.84 -15.06
CA LEU A 89 25.04 -12.32 -13.70
C LEU A 89 26.37 -12.61 -13.01
N ARG A 90 26.91 -13.83 -13.16
CA ARG A 90 28.22 -14.19 -12.60
C ARG A 90 29.35 -13.35 -13.20
N LEU A 91 29.29 -13.08 -14.51
CA LEU A 91 30.26 -12.22 -15.19
C LEU A 91 30.14 -10.77 -14.72
N ALA A 92 28.91 -10.25 -14.60
CA ALA A 92 28.64 -8.89 -14.11
C ALA A 92 29.13 -8.70 -12.67
N LEU A 93 28.84 -9.64 -11.77
CA LEU A 93 29.34 -9.60 -10.37
C LEU A 93 30.87 -9.65 -10.31
N ARG A 94 31.50 -10.46 -11.18
CA ARG A 94 32.96 -10.50 -11.27
C ARG A 94 33.55 -9.21 -11.82
N GLN A 95 32.82 -8.49 -12.68
CA GLN A 95 33.23 -7.19 -13.21
C GLN A 95 33.12 -6.10 -12.14
N VAL A 96 32.07 -6.13 -11.31
CA VAL A 96 31.92 -5.27 -10.12
C VAL A 96 33.12 -5.43 -9.18
N GLY A 97 33.52 -6.68 -8.89
CA GLY A 97 34.69 -6.96 -8.05
C GLY A 97 36.04 -6.54 -8.66
N ARG A 98 36.11 -6.29 -9.98
CA ARG A 98 37.35 -5.85 -10.66
C ARG A 98 37.54 -4.33 -10.66
N ALA A 99 36.49 -3.55 -10.44
CA ALA A 99 36.53 -2.09 -10.43
C ALA A 99 35.84 -1.54 -9.18
N PRO A 100 36.35 -1.83 -7.97
CA PRO A 100 35.64 -1.58 -6.71
C PRO A 100 35.31 -0.10 -6.48
N GLY A 101 36.19 0.82 -6.90
CA GLY A 101 35.95 2.27 -6.74
C GLY A 101 34.78 2.78 -7.58
N PHE A 102 34.74 2.44 -8.87
CA PHE A 102 33.64 2.82 -9.76
C PHE A 102 32.32 2.20 -9.32
N SER A 103 32.33 0.91 -8.99
CA SER A 103 31.13 0.22 -8.52
C SER A 103 30.61 0.78 -7.20
N ALA A 104 31.49 1.13 -6.26
CA ALA A 104 31.07 1.74 -4.99
C ALA A 104 30.36 3.08 -5.21
N VAL A 105 30.88 3.95 -6.08
CA VAL A 105 30.24 5.23 -6.42
C VAL A 105 28.88 5.00 -7.07
N ALA A 106 28.80 4.10 -8.05
CA ALA A 106 27.53 3.78 -8.70
C ALA A 106 26.49 3.23 -7.71
N ILE A 107 26.88 2.28 -6.85
CA ILE A 107 26.01 1.71 -5.80
C ILE A 107 25.55 2.81 -4.83
N ALA A 108 26.44 3.71 -4.41
CA ALA A 108 26.09 4.82 -3.53
C ALA A 108 25.07 5.76 -4.16
N ILE A 109 25.24 6.12 -5.44
CA ILE A 109 24.28 6.94 -6.18
C ILE A 109 22.90 6.26 -6.23
N TYR A 110 22.85 4.98 -6.59
CA TYR A 110 21.59 4.23 -6.61
C TYR A 110 20.96 4.11 -5.22
N ALA A 111 21.75 3.85 -4.18
CA ALA A 111 21.27 3.77 -2.81
C ALA A 111 20.63 5.09 -2.35
N VAL A 112 21.28 6.23 -2.65
CA VAL A 112 20.73 7.57 -2.34
C VAL A 112 19.46 7.84 -3.13
N ALA A 113 19.44 7.54 -4.43
CA ALA A 113 18.27 7.77 -5.27
C ALA A 113 17.05 6.94 -4.82
N ILE A 114 17.25 5.66 -4.51
CA ILE A 114 16.21 4.76 -4.00
C ILE A 114 15.75 5.22 -2.61
N GLY A 115 16.68 5.58 -1.72
CA GLY A 115 16.38 6.08 -0.39
C GLY A 115 15.55 7.37 -0.42
N LEU A 116 15.92 8.32 -1.27
CA LEU A 116 15.21 9.60 -1.41
C LEU A 116 13.78 9.40 -1.92
N THR A 117 13.61 8.60 -2.98
CA THR A 117 12.30 8.31 -3.57
C THR A 117 11.40 7.54 -2.60
N THR A 118 11.96 6.54 -1.90
CA THR A 118 11.23 5.77 -0.90
C THR A 118 10.83 6.65 0.28
N SER A 119 11.73 7.51 0.78
CA SER A 119 11.44 8.42 1.90
C SER A 119 10.33 9.40 1.56
N MET A 120 10.33 9.98 0.36
CA MET A 120 9.27 10.88 -0.08
C MET A 120 7.92 10.16 -0.12
N PHE A 121 7.88 8.95 -0.67
CA PHE A 121 6.67 8.13 -0.68
C PHE A 121 6.21 7.72 0.73
N THR A 122 7.13 7.43 1.65
CA THR A 122 6.76 7.13 3.04
C THR A 122 6.10 8.32 3.72
N VAL A 123 6.60 9.55 3.49
CA VAL A 123 5.96 10.76 4.02
C VAL A 123 4.58 10.95 3.41
N VAL A 124 4.45 10.82 2.08
CA VAL A 124 3.15 10.93 1.40
C VAL A 124 2.17 9.88 1.89
N ASP A 125 2.60 8.63 2.02
CA ASP A 125 1.77 7.54 2.51
C ASP A 125 1.27 7.82 3.93
N HIS A 126 2.17 8.21 4.83
CA HIS A 126 1.82 8.48 6.23
C HIS A 126 1.01 9.76 6.46
N VAL A 127 1.19 10.78 5.62
CA VAL A 127 0.53 12.09 5.79
C VAL A 127 -0.75 12.21 4.98
N LEU A 128 -0.77 11.69 3.74
CA LEU A 128 -1.87 11.93 2.79
C LEU A 128 -2.73 10.69 2.53
N LEU A 129 -2.18 9.47 2.58
CA LEU A 129 -2.88 8.29 2.07
C LEU A 129 -3.37 7.33 3.16
N ARG A 130 -2.74 7.32 4.33
CA ARG A 130 -3.18 6.46 5.43
C ARG A 130 -4.54 6.97 5.92
N PRO A 131 -5.60 6.16 5.86
CA PRO A 131 -6.90 6.58 6.35
C PRO A 131 -6.76 6.97 7.81
N LEU A 132 -7.32 8.13 8.15
CA LEU A 132 -7.36 8.61 9.52
C LEU A 132 -7.93 7.49 10.41
N PRO A 133 -7.32 7.18 11.57
CA PRO A 133 -7.70 6.04 12.41
C PRO A 133 -8.98 6.32 13.21
N PHE A 134 -10.02 6.78 12.52
CA PHE A 134 -11.37 6.93 13.05
C PHE A 134 -12.23 5.75 12.61
N PRO A 135 -13.19 5.31 13.43
CA PRO A 135 -14.23 4.41 12.96
C PRO A 135 -15.12 5.15 11.95
N GLU A 136 -15.30 4.57 10.76
CA GLU A 136 -16.10 5.11 9.65
C GLU A 136 -15.59 6.47 9.13
N PRO A 137 -14.31 6.56 8.68
CA PRO A 137 -13.71 7.83 8.26
C PRO A 137 -14.45 8.50 7.09
N GLU A 138 -15.15 7.72 6.26
CA GLU A 138 -15.99 8.21 5.17
C GLU A 138 -17.22 9.03 5.62
N GLN A 139 -17.58 8.99 6.90
CA GLN A 139 -18.70 9.75 7.47
C GLN A 139 -18.27 11.05 8.16
N LEU A 140 -16.95 11.27 8.33
CA LEU A 140 -16.43 12.47 8.95
C LEU A 140 -16.28 13.60 7.92
N VAL A 141 -16.83 14.76 8.26
CA VAL A 141 -16.75 15.97 7.43
C VAL A 141 -16.20 17.12 8.27
N ALA A 142 -15.30 17.92 7.67
CA ALA A 142 -14.87 19.17 8.26
C ALA A 142 -15.86 20.27 7.87
N LEU A 143 -16.35 21.02 8.85
CA LEU A 143 -17.18 22.20 8.62
C LEU A 143 -16.29 23.44 8.59
N GLU A 144 -16.35 24.17 7.48
CA GLU A 144 -15.62 25.42 7.29
C GLU A 144 -16.60 26.58 7.16
N SER A 145 -16.24 27.75 7.69
CA SER A 145 -17.00 28.97 7.40
C SER A 145 -16.50 29.58 6.10
N VAL A 146 -17.41 30.14 5.30
CA VAL A 146 -17.05 30.79 4.04
C VAL A 146 -17.45 32.26 4.14
N THR A 147 -16.56 33.17 3.78
CA THR A 147 -16.88 34.60 3.70
C THR A 147 -17.81 34.89 2.53
N GLU A 148 -18.41 36.09 2.50
CA GLU A 148 -19.17 36.55 1.32
C GLU A 148 -18.34 36.55 0.02
N SER A 149 -17.01 36.67 0.12
CA SER A 149 -16.08 36.59 -1.02
C SER A 149 -15.84 35.15 -1.51
N GLY A 150 -16.32 34.14 -0.79
CA GLY A 150 -16.11 32.73 -1.12
C GLY A 150 -14.82 32.13 -0.53
N ASP A 151 -14.11 32.86 0.33
CA ASP A 151 -12.89 32.37 0.97
C ASP A 151 -13.25 31.51 2.18
N ALA A 152 -12.76 30.27 2.21
CA ALA A 152 -12.97 29.35 3.31
C ALA A 152 -12.01 29.61 4.47
N PHE A 153 -12.53 29.61 5.70
CA PHE A 153 -11.78 29.75 6.93
C PHE A 153 -12.16 28.64 7.91
N TYR A 154 -11.13 27.99 8.45
CA TYR A 154 -11.21 26.93 9.48
C TYR A 154 -11.65 27.45 10.86
N LEU A 155 -11.76 28.77 11.05
CA LEU A 155 -12.25 29.36 12.28
C LEU A 155 -13.75 29.64 12.17
N VAL A 156 -14.52 28.97 13.03
CA VAL A 156 -15.97 29.18 13.17
C VAL A 156 -16.20 29.86 14.51
N SER A 157 -16.98 30.94 14.52
CA SER A 157 -17.39 31.57 15.79
C SER A 157 -18.29 30.61 16.56
N MET A 158 -18.21 30.64 17.90
CA MET A 158 -19.03 29.76 18.72
C MET A 158 -20.53 29.93 18.42
N ALA A 159 -20.97 31.17 18.19
CA ALA A 159 -22.35 31.47 17.82
C ALA A 159 -22.79 30.82 16.51
N ASN A 160 -21.92 30.79 15.49
CA ASN A 160 -22.22 30.10 14.24
C ASN A 160 -22.31 28.59 14.43
N TRP A 161 -21.40 28.01 15.22
CA TRP A 161 -21.47 26.59 15.54
C TRP A 161 -22.75 26.24 16.29
N VAL A 162 -23.19 27.04 17.26
CA VAL A 162 -24.49 26.83 17.94
C VAL A 162 -25.64 26.80 16.96
N ASP A 163 -25.67 27.75 16.01
CA ASP A 163 -26.74 27.80 15.01
C ASP A 163 -26.73 26.55 14.12
N TRP A 164 -25.54 26.11 13.70
CA TRP A 164 -25.38 24.88 12.93
C TRP A 164 -25.77 23.65 13.75
N HIS A 165 -25.28 23.51 14.97
CA HIS A 165 -25.52 22.38 15.84
C HIS A 165 -27.01 22.24 16.19
N THR A 166 -27.68 23.33 16.55
CA THR A 166 -29.10 23.31 16.92
C THR A 166 -30.05 23.11 15.73
N ARG A 167 -29.68 23.58 14.54
CA ARG A 167 -30.49 23.41 13.31
C ARG A 167 -30.09 22.21 12.46
N ASN A 168 -29.05 21.48 12.86
CA ASN A 168 -28.54 20.35 12.10
C ASN A 168 -29.52 19.17 12.14
N THR A 169 -29.85 18.66 10.96
CA THR A 169 -30.68 17.45 10.78
C THR A 169 -29.97 16.37 9.97
N THR A 170 -28.77 16.66 9.47
CA THR A 170 -28.05 15.80 8.51
C THR A 170 -26.90 15.05 9.17
N LEU A 171 -26.12 15.71 10.04
CA LEU A 171 -25.01 15.10 10.75
C LEU A 171 -25.52 14.44 12.03
N ALA A 172 -25.04 13.23 12.32
CA ALA A 172 -25.41 12.51 13.53
C ALA A 172 -24.95 13.24 14.81
N THR A 173 -23.78 13.87 14.75
CA THR A 173 -23.18 14.66 15.83
C THR A 173 -22.26 15.70 15.22
N SER A 174 -21.99 16.78 15.96
CA SER A 174 -21.03 17.79 15.57
C SER A 174 -20.29 18.31 16.79
N ALA A 175 -19.05 18.74 16.58
CA ALA A 175 -18.19 19.23 17.64
C ALA A 175 -17.27 20.33 17.11
N VAL A 176 -16.82 21.17 18.03
CA VAL A 176 -15.76 22.15 17.78
C VAL A 176 -14.63 21.86 18.73
N TYR A 177 -13.41 22.07 18.24
CA TYR A 177 -12.23 22.03 19.06
C TYR A 177 -11.33 23.23 18.75
N ARG A 178 -10.51 23.61 19.73
CA ARG A 178 -9.46 24.60 19.58
C ARG A 178 -8.22 24.13 20.32
N SER A 179 -7.10 24.05 19.62
CA SER A 179 -5.80 23.68 20.19
C SER A 179 -5.04 24.94 20.58
N ASP A 180 -4.62 25.02 21.84
CA ASP A 180 -3.80 26.09 22.40
C ASP A 180 -2.57 25.50 23.11
N ARG A 181 -1.46 26.23 23.15
CA ARG A 181 -0.31 25.86 24.00
C ARG A 181 -0.53 26.39 25.41
N MET A 182 -0.97 25.53 26.31
CA MET A 182 -1.30 25.88 27.69
C MET A 182 -0.21 25.38 28.67
N THR A 183 -0.23 25.94 29.86
CA THR A 183 0.66 25.59 30.96
C THR A 183 0.04 24.48 31.78
N VAL A 184 0.75 23.39 31.98
CA VAL A 184 0.26 22.20 32.68
C VAL A 184 1.13 21.95 33.90
N GLY A 185 0.49 21.93 35.08
CA GLY A 185 1.14 21.77 36.36
C GLY A 185 0.74 20.48 37.05
N ILE A 186 1.71 19.72 37.55
CA ILE A 186 1.51 18.56 38.43
C ILE A 186 2.50 18.66 39.59
N GLY A 187 1.97 18.87 40.79
CA GLY A 187 2.80 19.13 41.96
C GLY A 187 3.70 20.36 41.74
N ASP A 188 5.02 20.17 41.82
CA ASP A 188 6.02 21.21 41.59
C ASP A 188 6.49 21.32 40.13
N GLU A 189 6.08 20.38 39.26
CA GLU A 189 6.46 20.37 37.85
C GLU A 189 5.50 21.19 37.00
N VAL A 190 6.05 22.05 36.15
CA VAL A 190 5.28 22.88 35.21
C VAL A 190 5.87 22.72 33.82
N LEU A 191 5.03 22.35 32.87
CA LEU A 191 5.41 22.18 31.48
C LEU A 191 4.44 22.92 30.56
N ARG A 192 4.85 23.12 29.30
CA ARG A 192 3.93 23.59 28.26
C ARG A 192 3.54 22.42 27.38
N ALA A 193 2.26 22.13 27.38
CA ALA A 193 1.65 21.15 26.50
C ALA A 193 0.71 21.83 25.52
N GLU A 194 0.33 21.07 24.52
CA GLU A 194 -0.77 21.46 23.66
C GLU A 194 -2.04 20.83 24.20
N VAL A 195 -3.08 21.66 24.30
CA VAL A 195 -4.34 21.35 24.95
C VAL A 195 -5.44 21.71 23.97
N ALA A 196 -6.26 20.74 23.62
CA ALA A 196 -7.41 20.93 22.76
C ALA A 196 -8.65 21.12 23.63
N THR A 197 -9.17 22.33 23.65
CA THR A 197 -10.48 22.59 24.23
C THR A 197 -11.55 22.10 23.28
N VAL A 198 -12.46 21.24 23.73
CA VAL A 198 -13.51 20.64 22.89
C VAL A 198 -14.89 20.95 23.42
N VAL A 199 -15.86 21.10 22.52
CA VAL A 199 -17.27 21.35 22.82
C VAL A 199 -18.18 20.50 21.91
N GLY A 200 -19.36 20.17 22.44
CA GLY A 200 -20.36 19.33 21.78
C GLY A 200 -20.02 17.84 21.87
N GLY A 201 -20.56 17.05 20.96
CA GLY A 201 -20.36 15.60 20.88
C GLY A 201 -18.98 15.17 20.34
N PHE A 202 -17.88 15.81 20.76
CA PHE A 202 -16.54 15.54 20.21
C PHE A 202 -16.16 14.07 20.29
N PHE A 203 -16.26 13.46 21.47
CA PHE A 203 -15.95 12.05 21.65
C PHE A 203 -16.97 11.10 21.01
N GLU A 204 -18.20 11.54 20.81
CA GLU A 204 -19.21 10.79 20.05
C GLU A 204 -18.94 10.84 18.54
N THR A 205 -18.33 11.93 18.06
CA THR A 205 -17.95 12.13 16.67
C THR A 205 -16.71 11.31 16.34
N ILE A 206 -15.62 11.50 17.08
CA ILE A 206 -14.32 10.89 16.76
C ILE A 206 -14.15 9.49 17.35
N ARG A 207 -14.99 9.11 18.33
CA ARG A 207 -15.02 7.78 18.99
C ARG A 207 -13.63 7.19 19.23
N PRO A 208 -12.73 7.91 19.94
CA PRO A 208 -11.38 7.44 20.13
C PRO A 208 -11.39 6.21 21.03
N GLN A 209 -10.51 5.26 20.73
CA GLN A 209 -10.26 4.16 21.64
C GLN A 209 -9.57 4.68 22.90
N MET A 210 -10.06 4.25 24.07
CA MET A 210 -9.48 4.57 25.38
C MET A 210 -8.61 3.40 25.86
N ASP A 211 -7.45 3.70 26.44
CA ASP A 211 -6.60 2.72 27.12
C ASP A 211 -7.13 2.47 28.55
N THR A 212 -7.42 3.56 29.27
CA THR A 212 -8.00 3.53 30.62
C THR A 212 -9.01 4.65 30.81
N GLY A 213 -9.97 4.45 31.72
CA GLY A 213 -11.00 5.44 32.02
C GLY A 213 -12.03 5.59 30.89
N ARG A 214 -12.54 6.82 30.71
CA ARG A 214 -13.61 7.13 29.74
C ARG A 214 -13.43 8.52 29.13
N PRO A 215 -14.06 8.80 27.97
CA PRO A 215 -14.28 10.18 27.54
C PRO A 215 -15.25 10.91 28.48
N PHE A 216 -15.22 12.25 28.45
CA PHE A 216 -16.31 13.03 29.03
C PHE A 216 -17.51 13.10 28.07
N SER A 217 -18.71 13.24 28.63
CA SER A 217 -19.95 13.39 27.87
C SER A 217 -20.13 14.82 27.35
N GLU A 218 -21.03 15.00 26.38
CA GLU A 218 -21.45 16.32 25.93
C GLU A 218 -22.00 17.17 27.10
N GLN A 219 -22.79 16.56 28.00
CA GLN A 219 -23.29 17.25 29.19
C GLN A 219 -22.16 17.75 30.11
N GLU A 220 -21.10 16.96 30.30
CA GLU A 220 -19.91 17.39 31.05
C GLU A 220 -19.16 18.51 30.32
N SER A 221 -19.18 18.49 28.99
CA SER A 221 -18.64 19.58 28.17
C SER A 221 -19.41 20.89 28.37
N GLU A 222 -20.74 20.83 28.26
CA GLU A 222 -21.66 21.97 28.41
C GLU A 222 -21.61 22.58 29.82
N GLN A 223 -21.40 21.74 30.83
CA GLN A 223 -21.29 22.16 32.23
C GLN A 223 -19.88 22.61 32.64
N GLU A 224 -18.94 22.68 31.70
CA GLU A 224 -17.53 23.01 31.98
C GLU A 224 -16.93 22.13 33.09
N ALA A 225 -17.21 20.83 33.06
CA ALA A 225 -16.69 19.92 34.05
C ALA A 225 -15.16 20.05 34.13
N ARG A 226 -14.63 20.10 35.35
CA ARG A 226 -13.19 20.23 35.62
C ARG A 226 -12.48 18.89 35.43
N VAL A 227 -12.54 18.37 34.21
CA VAL A 227 -12.02 17.07 33.80
C VAL A 227 -11.08 17.20 32.60
N VAL A 228 -10.20 16.23 32.45
CA VAL A 228 -9.25 16.14 31.33
C VAL A 228 -9.07 14.70 30.89
N VAL A 229 -8.90 14.52 29.58
CA VAL A 229 -8.48 13.25 28.97
C VAL A 229 -7.07 13.41 28.42
N LEU A 230 -6.17 12.50 28.77
CA LEU A 230 -4.77 12.54 28.38
C LEU A 230 -4.48 11.66 27.16
N SER A 231 -3.51 12.06 26.34
CA SER A 231 -2.94 11.17 25.34
C SER A 231 -2.06 10.11 26.01
N HIS A 232 -1.98 8.92 25.38
CA HIS A 232 -1.06 7.87 25.82
C HIS A 232 0.37 8.36 26.07
N ALA A 233 0.91 9.16 25.14
CA ALA A 233 2.30 9.63 25.21
C ALA A 233 2.51 10.60 26.37
N PHE A 234 1.53 11.47 26.61
CA PHE A 234 1.61 12.46 27.67
C PHE A 234 1.37 11.86 29.06
N ALA A 235 0.43 10.92 29.16
CA ALA A 235 0.25 10.11 30.36
C ALA A 235 1.56 9.36 30.71
N GLN A 236 2.24 8.78 29.72
CA GLN A 236 3.53 8.10 29.96
C GLN A 236 4.67 9.04 30.37
N SER A 237 4.70 10.28 29.87
CA SER A 237 5.74 11.23 30.25
C SER A 237 5.53 11.76 31.67
N LEU A 238 4.29 12.04 32.05
CA LEU A 238 3.94 12.59 33.36
C LEU A 238 3.87 11.54 34.46
N PHE A 239 3.38 10.34 34.13
CA PHE A 239 3.10 9.27 35.09
C PHE A 239 3.84 8.00 34.68
N PRO A 240 5.19 7.98 34.76
CA PRO A 240 5.98 6.83 34.35
C PRO A 240 5.73 5.62 35.26
N GLY A 241 4.83 4.73 34.82
CA GLY A 241 4.50 3.49 35.54
C GLY A 241 3.38 3.62 36.58
N GLU A 242 2.75 4.79 36.70
CA GLU A 242 1.61 5.02 37.59
C GLU A 242 0.32 5.29 36.79
N PRO A 243 -0.85 4.79 37.23
CA PRO A 243 -2.11 5.06 36.56
C PRO A 243 -2.54 6.51 36.82
N PRO A 244 -2.70 7.35 35.78
CA PRO A 244 -2.99 8.78 35.96
C PRO A 244 -4.45 9.06 36.38
N LEU A 245 -5.32 8.06 36.32
CA LEU A 245 -6.76 8.20 36.53
C LEU A 245 -7.10 8.73 37.92
N GLY A 246 -7.94 9.76 38.00
CA GLY A 246 -8.35 10.41 39.25
C GLY A 246 -7.35 11.43 39.78
N THR A 247 -6.16 11.53 39.18
CA THR A 247 -5.16 12.54 39.56
C THR A 247 -5.62 13.92 39.13
N ARG A 248 -5.26 14.93 39.92
CA ARG A 248 -5.50 16.34 39.58
C ARG A 248 -4.26 16.94 38.97
N LEU A 249 -4.46 17.75 37.93
CA LEU A 249 -3.46 18.55 37.29
C LEU A 249 -4.02 19.94 37.01
N SER A 250 -3.16 20.95 37.06
CA SER A 250 -3.52 22.32 36.73
C SER A 250 -3.34 22.55 35.24
N VAL A 251 -4.34 23.10 34.55
CA VAL A 251 -4.24 23.57 33.16
C VAL A 251 -4.52 25.07 33.15
N ASP A 252 -3.52 25.87 32.80
CA ASP A 252 -3.50 27.34 32.90
C ASP A 252 -4.03 27.87 34.24
N GLY A 253 -3.65 27.20 35.33
CA GLY A 253 -4.02 27.59 36.69
C GLY A 253 -5.36 27.00 37.16
N GLU A 254 -6.11 26.31 36.30
CA GLU A 254 -7.36 25.65 36.68
C GLU A 254 -7.14 24.16 36.97
N GLU A 255 -7.50 23.74 38.17
CA GLU A 255 -7.44 22.33 38.58
C GLU A 255 -8.46 21.48 37.79
N ARG A 256 -7.97 20.40 37.16
CA ARG A 256 -8.76 19.45 36.40
C ARG A 256 -8.40 18.02 36.78
N THR A 257 -9.39 17.12 36.77
CA THR A 257 -9.23 15.71 37.15
C THR A 257 -9.08 14.85 35.91
N VAL A 258 -8.07 13.98 35.88
CA VAL A 258 -7.88 13.01 34.80
C VAL A 258 -8.97 11.93 34.88
N ILE A 259 -9.80 11.82 33.84
CA ILE A 259 -10.89 10.83 33.78
C ILE A 259 -10.66 9.73 32.74
N GLY A 260 -9.61 9.86 31.91
CA GLY A 260 -9.27 8.84 30.93
C GLY A 260 -7.95 9.11 30.21
N VAL A 261 -7.44 8.06 29.59
CA VAL A 261 -6.26 8.07 28.73
C VAL A 261 -6.63 7.47 27.37
N ALA A 262 -6.43 8.23 26.29
CA ALA A 262 -6.64 7.76 24.93
C ALA A 262 -5.58 6.72 24.54
N ALA A 263 -5.98 5.70 23.78
CA ALA A 263 -5.11 4.60 23.35
C ALA A 263 -4.00 5.03 22.40
N ARG A 264 -2.95 4.21 22.30
CA ARG A 264 -1.88 4.41 21.31
C ARG A 264 -2.46 4.41 19.90
N GLY A 265 -2.09 5.41 19.11
CA GLY A 265 -2.58 5.55 17.74
C GLY A 265 -3.99 6.15 17.64
N ALA A 266 -4.58 6.58 18.77
CA ALA A 266 -5.71 7.49 18.71
C ALA A 266 -5.34 8.70 17.81
N PRO A 267 -6.26 9.12 16.94
CA PRO A 267 -5.97 10.02 15.82
C PRO A 267 -5.23 11.28 16.27
N ARG A 268 -3.99 11.43 15.79
CA ARG A 268 -3.21 12.65 15.87
C ARG A 268 -3.41 13.38 14.55
N SER A 269 -4.20 14.44 14.50
CA SER A 269 -4.10 15.35 13.35
C SER A 269 -2.77 16.10 13.45
N HIS A 270 -2.19 16.50 12.32
CA HIS A 270 -1.02 17.42 12.31
C HIS A 270 -1.33 18.79 12.97
N GLU A 271 -2.61 19.03 13.28
CA GLU A 271 -3.20 20.16 14.01
C GLU A 271 -3.63 19.80 15.46
N CYS A 272 -3.48 18.54 15.88
CA CYS A 272 -3.63 18.08 17.27
C CYS A 272 -2.42 17.25 17.70
N PRO A 273 -1.26 17.87 17.92
CA PRO A 273 -0.29 17.33 18.86
C PRO A 273 -0.92 17.28 20.25
N THR A 274 -0.97 16.09 20.83
CA THR A 274 -1.12 15.86 22.28
C THR A 274 -2.52 16.15 22.85
N PHE A 275 -3.32 15.09 23.04
CA PHE A 275 -4.57 15.18 23.77
C PHE A 275 -4.33 15.58 25.23
N GLU A 276 -4.60 16.84 25.52
CA GLU A 276 -5.21 17.26 26.78
C GLU A 276 -6.52 17.92 26.41
N LEU A 277 -7.64 17.24 26.70
CA LEU A 277 -8.95 17.74 26.33
C LEU A 277 -9.64 18.41 27.49
N THR A 278 -9.96 19.69 27.34
CA THR A 278 -10.64 20.50 28.36
C THR A 278 -12.03 20.90 27.88
N PRO A 279 -13.08 20.70 28.69
CA PRO A 279 -14.38 21.32 28.43
C PRO A 279 -14.28 22.84 28.35
N ALA A 280 -15.01 23.45 27.40
CA ALA A 280 -15.35 24.87 27.40
C ALA A 280 -16.86 25.10 27.23
N ALA A 281 -17.35 26.18 27.83
CA ALA A 281 -18.74 26.57 27.70
C ALA A 281 -19.07 27.19 26.36
N LEU A 282 -20.34 27.01 26.05
CA LEU A 282 -21.18 27.93 25.30
C LEU A 282 -21.41 29.24 26.09
N ALA A 283 -20.36 30.04 26.27
CA ALA A 283 -20.52 31.37 26.84
C ALA A 283 -21.22 32.27 25.79
N GLY A 284 -22.49 32.55 26.04
CA GLY A 284 -23.30 33.50 25.29
C GLY A 284 -22.82 34.94 25.48
N CYS A 285 -22.88 35.68 24.36
CA CYS A 285 -22.65 37.12 24.16
C CYS A 285 -21.19 37.59 24.22
#